data_AF-A0A6G3BNI9-F1
#
_entry.id   AF-A0A6G3BNI9-F1
#
_cell.length_a   1.000
_cell.length_b   1.000
_cell.length_c   1.000
_cell.angle_alpha   90.00
_cell.angle_beta   90.00
_cell.angle_gamma   90.00
#
_symmetry.space_group_name_H-M   'P 1'
#
loop_
_entity.id
_entity.type
_entity.pdbx_description
1 polymer ?
#
loop_
_entity_poly.entity_id
_entity_poly.type
_entity_poly.pdbx_seq_one_letter_code
_entity_poly.pdbx_strand_id
1 'polypeptide(L)'
;MVAAAVAAHGFAGVYADVNAISPQRVRHIADETRPGSAVVDGAVFGQPPGEGRATRLYLAGADSAIELVASLFTDSALHVCRVGDTLGSASALKMAFASYQKAARTLAGIAHALADTHGVGDQLTAEAEIMISAILSDPEYLPSVAARAWRWAPEMEEVADTLRAADLPADMAEATARVLAHWEQNRDQYDLPVGLALSQLRSGKGR
;
A
#
# COMPACT_ATOMS: atom_id res chain seq x y z
N MET A 1 8.04 22.57 8.66
CA MET A 1 6.98 21.54 8.73
C MET A 1 5.93 22.02 9.72
N VAL A 2 4.64 21.70 9.56
CA VAL A 2 3.59 22.15 10.50
C VAL A 2 3.88 21.69 11.92
N ALA A 3 4.30 20.43 12.10
CA ALA A 3 4.75 19.89 13.39
C ALA A 3 5.81 20.76 14.10
N ALA A 4 6.87 21.18 13.39
CA ALA A 4 7.91 22.03 13.95
C ALA A 4 7.38 23.41 14.38
N ALA A 5 6.41 23.98 13.64
CA ALA A 5 5.76 25.23 14.03
C ALA A 5 4.90 25.05 15.29
N VAL A 6 4.13 23.96 15.37
CA VAL A 6 3.31 23.60 16.55
C VAL A 6 4.21 23.44 17.79
N ALA A 7 5.34 22.75 17.64
CA ALA A 7 6.33 22.59 18.71
C ALA A 7 6.97 23.94 19.11
N ALA A 8 7.26 24.83 18.17
CA ALA A 8 7.80 26.16 18.46
C ALA A 8 6.83 27.03 19.28
N HIS A 9 5.52 26.90 19.04
CA HIS A 9 4.48 27.64 19.76
C HIS A 9 4.13 27.08 21.16
N GLY A 10 4.74 25.98 21.58
CA GLY A 10 4.50 25.40 22.90
C GLY A 10 3.12 24.78 23.08
N PHE A 11 2.55 24.27 22.00
CA PHE A 11 1.29 23.54 22.05
C PHE A 11 1.42 22.28 22.90
N ALA A 12 0.61 22.15 23.95
CA ALA A 12 0.60 21.03 24.90
C ALA A 12 -0.63 20.10 24.73
N GLY A 13 -1.33 20.19 23.60
CA GLY A 13 -2.50 19.37 23.31
C GLY A 13 -2.17 18.11 22.50
N VAL A 14 -3.17 17.65 21.74
CA VAL A 14 -3.02 16.51 20.81
C VAL A 14 -2.71 17.03 19.40
N TYR A 15 -1.56 16.65 18.85
CA TYR A 15 -1.19 16.89 17.46
C TYR A 15 -1.47 15.63 16.64
N ALA A 16 -2.49 15.67 15.78
CA ALA A 16 -2.78 14.59 14.85
C ALA A 16 -2.15 14.89 13.48
N ASP A 17 -1.17 14.08 13.06
CA ASP A 17 -0.63 14.17 11.70
C ASP A 17 -1.42 13.24 10.79
N VAL A 18 -2.19 13.81 9.86
CA VAL A 18 -3.04 13.06 8.92
C VAL A 18 -2.50 13.07 7.49
N ASN A 19 -1.23 13.48 7.30
CA ASN A 19 -0.60 13.49 5.99
C ASN A 19 -0.28 12.07 5.51
N ALA A 20 -0.20 11.89 4.20
CA ALA A 20 0.30 10.64 3.63
C ALA A 20 1.83 10.55 3.76
N ILE A 21 2.32 10.20 4.95
CA ILE A 21 3.74 10.11 5.29
C ILE A 21 4.16 8.69 5.71
N SER A 22 5.46 8.45 5.79
CA SER A 22 6.00 7.16 6.21
C SER A 22 5.92 6.99 7.74
N PRO A 23 5.88 5.73 8.24
CA PRO A 23 5.96 5.44 9.67
C PRO A 23 7.19 6.06 10.35
N GLN A 24 8.32 6.13 9.65
CA GLN A 24 9.54 6.75 10.14
C GLN A 24 9.36 8.26 10.35
N ARG A 25 8.64 8.91 9.42
CA ARG A 25 8.43 10.36 9.48
C ARG A 25 7.49 10.77 10.61
N VAL A 26 6.41 10.03 10.85
CA VAL A 26 5.51 10.34 11.98
C VAL A 26 6.18 10.08 13.33
N ARG A 27 7.06 9.08 13.43
CA ARG A 27 7.90 8.88 14.63
C ARG A 27 8.87 10.03 14.86
N HIS A 28 9.55 10.48 13.80
CA HIS A 28 10.43 11.64 13.89
C HIS A 28 9.68 12.91 14.33
N ILE A 29 8.46 13.12 13.82
CA ILE A 29 7.58 14.20 14.27
C ILE A 29 7.27 14.09 15.77
N ALA A 30 7.00 12.87 16.26
CA ALA A 30 6.78 12.64 17.69
C ALA A 30 8.02 12.94 18.54
N ASP A 31 9.21 12.55 18.06
CA ASP A 31 10.49 12.84 18.73
C ASP A 31 10.79 14.35 18.82
N GLU A 32 10.39 15.12 17.80
CA GLU A 32 10.54 16.59 17.77
C GLU A 32 9.45 17.33 18.55
N THR A 33 8.37 16.65 18.94
CA THR A 33 7.26 17.25 19.67
C THR A 33 7.62 17.41 21.15
N ARG A 34 7.17 18.51 21.78
CA ARG A 34 7.51 18.79 23.18
C ARG A 34 6.99 17.71 24.14
N PRO A 35 7.74 17.40 25.22
CA PRO A 35 7.21 16.61 26.32
C PRO A 35 5.90 17.22 26.86
N GLY A 36 4.86 16.40 26.97
CA GLY A 36 3.53 16.82 27.44
C GLY A 36 2.48 16.96 26.35
N SER A 37 2.86 17.02 25.07
CA SER A 37 1.92 16.93 23.94
C SER A 37 1.78 15.46 23.49
N ALA A 38 0.59 15.06 23.06
CA ALA A 38 0.39 13.74 22.49
C ALA A 38 0.39 13.82 20.96
N VAL A 39 1.04 12.87 20.30
CA VAL A 39 0.99 12.72 18.85
C VAL A 39 0.05 11.58 18.48
N VAL A 40 -0.80 11.82 17.48
CA VAL A 40 -1.65 10.79 16.86
C VAL A 40 -1.21 10.63 15.41
N ASP A 41 -0.90 9.41 15.02
CA ASP A 41 -0.64 9.02 13.63
C ASP A 41 -1.97 8.78 12.91
N GLY A 42 -2.21 9.52 11.84
CA GLY A 42 -3.47 9.50 11.11
C GLY A 42 -3.31 9.22 9.62
N ALA A 43 -4.28 8.52 9.04
CA ALA A 43 -4.33 8.25 7.62
C ALA A 43 -5.75 8.35 7.05
N VAL A 44 -5.93 9.22 6.06
CA VAL A 44 -7.21 9.41 5.37
C VAL A 44 -7.32 8.47 4.16
N PHE A 45 -8.45 7.77 4.06
CA PHE A 45 -8.80 6.85 2.98
C PHE A 45 -10.14 7.24 2.35
N GLY A 46 -10.22 7.16 1.02
CA GLY A 46 -11.39 7.55 0.26
C GLY A 46 -11.22 8.89 -0.44
N GLN A 47 -12.23 9.23 -1.22
CA GLN A 47 -12.38 10.56 -1.84
C GLN A 47 -12.75 11.59 -0.76
N PRO A 48 -12.63 12.90 -1.03
CA PRO A 48 -13.10 13.92 -0.11
C PRO A 48 -14.56 13.66 0.35
N PRO A 49 -14.88 13.92 1.63
CA PRO A 49 -16.23 13.66 2.16
C PRO A 49 -17.27 14.56 1.50
N GLY A 50 -18.40 13.97 1.08
CA GLY A 50 -19.48 14.65 0.37
C GLY A 50 -20.31 13.68 -0.48
N GLU A 51 -21.51 14.10 -0.91
CA GLU A 51 -22.37 13.35 -1.86
C GLU A 51 -22.65 11.88 -1.45
N GLY A 52 -22.84 11.62 -0.15
CA GLY A 52 -23.08 10.26 0.36
C GLY A 52 -21.85 9.34 0.38
N ARG A 53 -20.64 9.88 0.16
CA ARG A 53 -19.38 9.12 0.23
C ARG A 53 -18.78 9.20 1.63
N ALA A 54 -18.53 8.04 2.22
CA ALA A 54 -17.85 7.94 3.51
C ALA A 54 -16.32 7.99 3.31
N THR A 55 -15.66 8.89 4.03
CA THR A 55 -14.19 8.94 4.15
C THR A 55 -13.79 8.23 5.42
N ARG A 56 -12.69 7.46 5.42
CA ARG A 56 -12.18 6.78 6.62
C ARG A 56 -10.94 7.48 7.14
N LEU A 57 -10.92 7.83 8.43
CA LEU A 57 -9.74 8.35 9.12
C LEU A 57 -9.22 7.27 10.07
N TYR A 58 -8.15 6.61 9.67
CA TYR A 58 -7.47 5.63 10.50
C TYR A 58 -6.51 6.31 11.47
N LEU A 59 -6.59 6.00 12.77
CA LEU A 59 -5.78 6.61 13.82
C LEU A 59 -5.00 5.55 14.61
N ALA A 60 -3.77 5.91 15.00
CA ALA A 60 -2.92 5.14 15.91
C ALA A 60 -2.18 6.06 16.90
N GLY A 61 -1.99 5.57 18.12
CA GLY A 61 -1.44 6.36 19.24
C GLY A 61 -2.17 6.07 20.56
N ALA A 62 -1.92 6.90 21.57
CA ALA A 62 -2.52 6.76 22.90
C ALA A 62 -4.05 6.90 22.86
N ASP A 63 -4.76 6.03 23.61
CA ASP A 63 -6.22 5.91 23.64
C ASP A 63 -6.92 7.25 23.86
N SER A 64 -6.54 7.97 24.91
CA SER A 64 -7.15 9.26 25.26
C SER A 64 -6.96 10.32 24.17
N ALA A 65 -5.83 10.28 23.45
CA ALA A 65 -5.56 11.19 22.35
C ALA A 65 -6.39 10.82 21.10
N ILE A 66 -6.53 9.52 20.81
CA ILE A 66 -7.40 9.04 19.72
C ILE A 66 -8.86 9.40 20.01
N GLU A 67 -9.35 9.17 21.23
CA GLU A 67 -10.73 9.48 21.63
C GLU A 67 -11.05 10.97 21.48
N LEU A 68 -10.11 11.84 21.90
CA LEU A 68 -10.26 13.28 21.70
C LEU A 68 -10.39 13.62 20.22
N VAL A 69 -9.48 13.11 19.36
CA VAL A 69 -9.54 13.36 17.91
C VAL A 69 -10.83 12.79 17.30
N ALA A 70 -11.24 11.59 17.71
CA ALA A 70 -12.45 10.94 17.20
C ALA A 70 -13.70 11.74 17.52
N SER A 71 -13.80 12.31 18.73
CA SER A 71 -14.95 13.10 19.17
C SER A 71 -15.21 14.33 18.28
N LEU A 72 -14.16 14.91 17.67
CA LEU A 72 -14.25 16.06 16.76
C LEU A 72 -15.00 15.74 15.46
N PHE A 73 -15.13 14.45 15.12
CA PHE A 73 -15.75 13.98 13.88
C PHE A 73 -17.06 13.21 14.11
N THR A 74 -17.60 13.26 15.34
CA THR A 74 -18.93 12.73 15.66
C THR A 74 -19.99 13.32 14.71
N ASP A 75 -20.88 12.49 14.19
CA ASP A 75 -21.93 12.86 13.24
C ASP A 75 -21.44 13.55 11.94
N SER A 76 -20.17 13.35 11.60
CA SER A 76 -19.58 13.83 10.33
C SER A 76 -19.53 12.72 9.26
N ALA A 77 -19.28 13.12 8.01
CA ALA A 77 -19.03 12.17 6.91
C ALA A 77 -17.63 11.50 6.97
N LEU A 78 -16.83 11.80 8.00
CA LEU A 78 -15.54 11.19 8.26
C LEU A 78 -15.68 10.11 9.34
N HIS A 79 -15.56 8.85 8.93
CA HIS A 79 -15.62 7.72 9.83
C HIS A 79 -14.25 7.43 10.43
N VAL A 80 -14.12 7.61 11.75
CA VAL A 80 -12.86 7.40 12.47
C VAL A 80 -12.70 5.92 12.84
N CYS A 81 -11.56 5.34 12.49
CA CYS A 81 -11.22 3.95 12.72
C CYS A 81 -9.91 3.85 13.50
N ARG A 82 -9.85 3.01 14.53
CA ARG A 82 -8.61 2.76 15.27
C ARG A 82 -7.81 1.63 14.62
N VAL A 83 -6.50 1.82 14.43
CA VAL A 83 -5.58 0.82 13.83
C VAL A 83 -4.60 0.23 14.83
N GLY A 84 -4.35 0.93 15.94
CA GLY A 84 -3.48 0.42 17.00
C GLY A 84 -3.10 1.49 18.01
N ASP A 85 -2.22 1.12 18.94
CA ASP A 85 -1.61 1.99 19.94
C ASP A 85 -0.23 2.54 19.48
N THR A 86 0.38 1.87 18.50
CA THR A 86 1.74 2.14 18.05
C THR A 86 1.77 3.23 16.98
N LEU A 87 2.56 4.29 17.22
CA LEU A 87 2.81 5.33 16.23
C LEU A 87 3.48 4.77 14.97
N GLY A 88 2.91 5.12 13.82
CA GLY A 88 3.32 4.65 12.51
C GLY A 88 2.43 3.56 11.92
N SER A 89 1.50 2.97 12.69
CA SER A 89 0.58 1.94 12.19
C SER A 89 -0.42 2.46 11.17
N ALA A 90 -1.00 3.65 11.36
CA ALA A 90 -1.93 4.25 10.38
C ALA A 90 -1.17 4.67 9.12
N SER A 91 0.01 5.28 9.29
CA SER A 91 0.94 5.58 8.20
C SER A 91 1.35 4.31 7.42
N ALA A 92 1.67 3.21 8.10
CA ALA A 92 2.07 1.95 7.46
C ALA A 92 0.92 1.35 6.64
N LEU A 93 -0.29 1.32 7.21
CA LEU A 93 -1.49 0.90 6.50
C LEU A 93 -1.72 1.74 5.24
N LYS A 94 -1.56 3.06 5.33
CA LYS A 94 -1.66 3.97 4.18
C LYS A 94 -0.62 3.69 3.13
N MET A 95 0.64 3.51 3.52
CA MET A 95 1.73 3.24 2.59
C MET A 95 1.54 1.89 1.89
N ALA A 96 1.14 0.84 2.61
CA ALA A 96 0.82 -0.46 2.04
C ALA A 96 -0.31 -0.35 1.00
N PHE A 97 -1.44 0.26 1.37
CA PHE A 97 -2.57 0.44 0.45
C PHE A 97 -2.21 1.31 -0.77
N ALA A 98 -1.53 2.43 -0.55
CA ALA A 98 -1.15 3.34 -1.63
C ALA A 98 -0.13 2.73 -2.59
N SER A 99 0.79 1.90 -2.09
CA SER A 99 1.77 1.19 -2.93
C SER A 99 1.07 0.26 -3.91
N TYR A 100 0.13 -0.56 -3.43
CA TYR A 100 -0.67 -1.45 -4.28
C TYR A 100 -1.57 -0.66 -5.25
N GLN A 101 -2.40 0.25 -4.73
CA GLN A 101 -3.43 0.90 -5.54
C GLN A 101 -2.82 1.66 -6.73
N LYS A 102 -1.73 2.38 -6.50
CA LYS A 102 -1.07 3.18 -7.55
C LYS A 102 -0.29 2.30 -8.51
N ALA A 103 0.42 1.29 -8.01
CA ALA A 103 1.15 0.35 -8.86
C ALA A 103 0.18 -0.44 -9.75
N ALA A 104 -0.90 -0.99 -9.19
CA ALA A 104 -1.92 -1.72 -9.96
C ALA A 104 -2.56 -0.86 -11.06
N ARG A 105 -2.87 0.41 -10.78
CA ARG A 105 -3.42 1.33 -11.79
C ARG A 105 -2.42 1.65 -12.90
N THR A 106 -1.14 1.82 -12.56
CA THR A 106 -0.08 2.07 -13.55
C THR A 106 0.19 0.82 -14.39
N LEU A 107 0.23 -0.36 -13.76
CA LEU A 107 0.39 -1.65 -14.43
C LEU A 107 -0.75 -1.91 -15.43
N ALA A 108 -2.01 -1.63 -15.04
CA ALA A 108 -3.13 -1.71 -15.97
C ALA A 108 -2.96 -0.77 -17.17
N GLY A 109 -2.48 0.46 -16.94
CA GLY A 109 -2.17 1.40 -18.02
C GLY A 109 -1.11 0.88 -18.99
N ILE A 110 -0.02 0.31 -18.48
CA ILE A 110 1.04 -0.31 -19.31
C ILE A 110 0.48 -1.50 -20.11
N ALA A 111 -0.32 -2.37 -19.47
CA ALA A 111 -0.94 -3.52 -20.15
C ALA A 111 -1.89 -3.09 -21.28
N HIS A 112 -2.72 -2.06 -21.04
CA HIS A 112 -3.59 -1.52 -22.09
C HIS A 112 -2.81 -0.84 -23.21
N ALA A 113 -1.71 -0.13 -22.91
CA ALA A 113 -0.84 0.46 -23.94
C ALA A 113 -0.19 -0.64 -24.82
N LEU A 114 0.24 -1.74 -24.22
CA LEU A 114 0.76 -2.89 -24.95
C LEU A 114 -0.33 -3.55 -25.83
N ALA A 115 -1.52 -3.79 -25.27
CA ALA A 115 -2.63 -4.35 -26.03
C ALA A 115 -3.07 -3.45 -27.20
N ASP A 116 -3.07 -2.13 -26.99
CA ASP A 116 -3.36 -1.14 -28.03
C ASP A 116 -2.31 -1.20 -29.16
N THR A 117 -1.02 -1.29 -28.81
CA THR A 117 0.08 -1.46 -29.77
C THR A 117 -0.10 -2.69 -30.68
N HIS A 118 -0.73 -3.74 -30.17
CA HIS A 118 -1.01 -4.97 -30.90
C HIS A 118 -2.45 -5.08 -31.43
N GLY A 119 -3.28 -4.06 -31.26
CA GLY A 119 -4.68 -4.06 -31.73
C GLY A 119 -5.61 -5.05 -31.02
N VAL A 120 -5.31 -5.43 -29.77
CA VAL A 120 -6.05 -6.43 -28.96
C VAL A 120 -6.68 -5.85 -27.69
N GLY A 121 -6.93 -4.54 -27.66
CA GLY A 121 -7.45 -3.83 -26.49
C GLY A 121 -8.82 -4.30 -26.00
N ASP A 122 -9.74 -4.61 -26.92
CA ASP A 122 -11.08 -5.09 -26.58
C ASP A 122 -11.02 -6.48 -25.93
N GLN A 123 -10.18 -7.38 -26.45
CA GLN A 123 -9.96 -8.71 -25.91
C GLN A 123 -9.34 -8.64 -24.52
N LEU A 124 -8.34 -7.77 -24.31
CA LEU A 124 -7.75 -7.55 -22.98
C LEU A 124 -8.81 -7.05 -21.98
N THR A 125 -9.66 -6.13 -22.40
CA THR A 125 -10.72 -5.58 -21.54
C THR A 125 -11.73 -6.66 -21.16
N ALA A 126 -12.18 -7.47 -22.12
CA ALA A 126 -13.10 -8.58 -21.87
C ALA A 126 -12.48 -9.64 -20.93
N GLU A 127 -11.20 -9.97 -21.10
CA GLU A 127 -10.50 -10.88 -20.19
C GLU A 127 -10.38 -10.29 -18.78
N ALA A 128 -10.10 -8.99 -18.66
CA ALA A 128 -9.99 -8.31 -17.37
C ALA A 128 -11.33 -8.27 -16.59
N GLU A 129 -12.48 -8.26 -17.28
CA GLU A 129 -13.81 -8.27 -16.64
C GLU A 129 -14.14 -9.59 -15.93
N ILE A 130 -13.58 -10.71 -16.39
CA ILE A 130 -13.79 -12.03 -15.78
C ILE A 130 -12.75 -12.38 -14.70
N MET A 131 -11.70 -11.56 -14.56
CA MET A 131 -10.70 -11.72 -13.50
C MET A 131 -11.28 -11.44 -12.11
N ILE A 132 -10.76 -12.14 -11.10
CA ILE A 132 -11.08 -11.85 -9.70
C ILE A 132 -10.57 -10.44 -9.35
N SER A 133 -11.49 -9.52 -9.07
CA SER A 133 -11.21 -8.09 -8.88
C SER A 133 -10.65 -7.72 -7.49
N ALA A 134 -10.39 -8.71 -6.65
CA ALA A 134 -10.15 -8.55 -5.21
C ALA A 134 -8.73 -8.96 -4.76
N ILE A 135 -7.71 -8.78 -5.62
CA ILE A 135 -6.32 -9.23 -5.40
C ILE A 135 -5.74 -8.78 -4.05
N LEU A 136 -5.92 -7.51 -3.66
CA LEU A 136 -5.38 -7.00 -2.38
C LEU A 136 -6.09 -7.59 -1.15
N SER A 137 -7.35 -8.02 -1.28
CA SER A 137 -8.12 -8.57 -0.16
C SER A 137 -7.93 -10.07 0.06
N ASP A 138 -7.18 -10.75 -0.81
CA ASP A 138 -6.92 -12.20 -0.73
C ASP A 138 -5.42 -12.50 -0.57
N PRO A 139 -4.83 -12.29 0.62
CA PRO A 139 -3.44 -12.66 0.87
C PRO A 139 -3.21 -14.18 0.81
N GLU A 140 -4.24 -15.01 1.00
CA GLU A 140 -4.16 -16.48 0.97
C GLU A 140 -3.89 -17.03 -0.45
N TYR A 141 -4.00 -16.19 -1.48
CA TYR A 141 -3.56 -16.54 -2.82
C TYR A 141 -2.02 -16.50 -3.00
N LEU A 142 -1.29 -15.79 -2.12
CA LEU A 142 0.18 -15.62 -2.25
C LEU A 142 0.97 -16.95 -2.24
N PRO A 143 0.64 -17.97 -1.43
CA PRO A 143 1.24 -19.31 -1.56
C PRO A 143 1.16 -19.90 -2.96
N SER A 144 0.03 -19.74 -3.66
CA SER A 144 -0.14 -20.20 -5.04
C SER A 144 0.77 -19.43 -6.01
N VAL A 145 0.93 -18.12 -5.80
CA VAL A 145 1.88 -17.29 -6.54
C VAL A 145 3.31 -17.76 -6.30
N ALA A 146 3.68 -17.98 -5.04
CA ALA A 146 5.00 -18.43 -4.65
C ALA A 146 5.34 -19.80 -5.27
N ALA A 147 4.41 -20.75 -5.28
CA ALA A 147 4.57 -22.06 -5.90
C ALA A 147 4.85 -21.99 -7.40
N ARG A 148 4.31 -20.97 -8.08
CA ARG A 148 4.43 -20.75 -9.53
C ARG A 148 5.53 -19.76 -9.92
N ALA A 149 6.19 -19.13 -8.94
CA ALA A 149 7.12 -18.04 -9.17
C ALA A 149 8.25 -18.41 -10.14
N TRP A 150 8.76 -19.65 -10.06
CA TRP A 150 9.82 -20.18 -10.91
C TRP A 150 9.50 -20.17 -12.41
N ARG A 151 8.23 -20.27 -12.81
CA ARG A 151 7.80 -20.20 -14.21
C ARG A 151 7.25 -18.82 -14.59
N TRP A 152 6.71 -18.09 -13.63
CA TRP A 152 6.20 -16.74 -13.84
C TRP A 152 7.33 -15.71 -13.98
N ALA A 153 8.48 -15.88 -13.31
CA ALA A 153 9.59 -14.94 -13.43
C ALA A 153 10.12 -14.86 -14.88
N PRO A 154 10.39 -15.98 -15.60
CA PRO A 154 10.73 -15.94 -17.02
C PRO A 154 9.61 -15.37 -17.91
N GLU A 155 8.33 -15.67 -17.63
CA GLU A 155 7.21 -15.06 -18.37
C GLU A 155 7.22 -13.51 -18.26
N MET A 156 7.60 -12.97 -17.10
CA MET A 156 7.74 -11.53 -16.91
C MET A 156 8.96 -10.93 -17.64
N GLU A 157 10.02 -11.71 -17.87
CA GLU A 157 11.15 -11.30 -18.70
C GLU A 157 10.74 -11.17 -20.18
N GLU A 158 9.94 -12.12 -20.69
CA GLU A 158 9.35 -12.05 -22.04
C GLU A 158 8.40 -10.85 -22.18
N VAL A 159 7.61 -10.55 -21.14
CA VAL A 159 6.79 -9.32 -21.11
C VAL A 159 7.67 -8.08 -21.16
N ALA A 160 8.80 -8.04 -20.43
CA ALA A 160 9.73 -6.93 -20.45
C ALA A 160 10.36 -6.74 -21.85
N ASP A 161 10.77 -7.83 -22.50
CA ASP A 161 11.26 -7.81 -23.88
C ASP A 161 10.21 -7.27 -24.85
N THR A 162 8.96 -7.71 -24.71
CA THR A 162 7.84 -7.25 -25.54
C THR A 162 7.55 -5.76 -25.34
N LEU A 163 7.55 -5.28 -24.08
CA LEU A 163 7.36 -3.86 -23.76
C LEU A 163 8.47 -3.01 -24.36
N ARG A 164 9.74 -3.43 -24.25
CA ARG A 164 10.87 -2.74 -24.87
C ARG A 164 10.76 -2.68 -26.38
N ALA A 165 10.36 -3.78 -27.02
CA ALA A 165 10.14 -3.83 -28.46
C ALA A 165 9.00 -2.89 -28.93
N ALA A 166 8.07 -2.56 -28.04
CA ALA A 166 6.97 -1.62 -28.25
C ALA A 166 7.29 -0.17 -27.81
N ASP A 167 8.54 0.14 -27.45
CA ASP A 167 8.94 1.43 -26.86
C ASP A 167 8.14 1.83 -25.60
N LEU A 168 7.70 0.84 -24.81
CA LEU A 168 6.95 1.00 -23.57
C LEU A 168 7.83 0.76 -22.32
N PRO A 169 7.50 1.37 -21.15
CA PRO A 169 8.25 1.15 -19.92
C PRO A 169 8.19 -0.31 -19.44
N ALA A 170 9.36 -0.96 -19.34
CA ALA A 170 9.48 -2.36 -18.92
C ALA A 170 9.78 -2.55 -17.42
N ASP A 171 10.06 -1.47 -16.69
CA ASP A 171 10.55 -1.49 -15.30
C ASP A 171 9.65 -2.30 -14.35
N MET A 172 8.33 -2.25 -14.54
CA MET A 172 7.37 -2.98 -13.71
C MET A 172 7.39 -4.49 -13.98
N ALA A 173 7.61 -4.90 -15.23
CA ALA A 173 7.73 -6.31 -15.59
C ALA A 173 9.02 -6.90 -14.98
N GLU A 174 10.13 -6.19 -15.13
CA GLU A 174 11.41 -6.56 -14.54
C GLU A 174 11.37 -6.56 -13.01
N ALA A 175 10.71 -5.58 -12.39
CA ALA A 175 10.51 -5.56 -10.95
C ALA A 175 9.67 -6.75 -10.47
N THR A 176 8.62 -7.12 -11.22
CA THR A 176 7.81 -8.31 -10.91
C THR A 176 8.67 -9.58 -10.97
N ALA A 177 9.48 -9.77 -12.00
CA ALA A 177 10.41 -10.90 -12.11
C ALA A 177 11.35 -10.97 -10.88
N ARG A 178 11.95 -9.84 -10.50
CA ARG A 178 12.82 -9.76 -9.30
C ARG A 178 12.08 -10.09 -8.00
N VAL A 179 10.82 -9.67 -7.85
CA VAL A 179 10.00 -10.01 -6.67
C VAL A 179 9.68 -11.51 -6.65
N LEU A 180 9.32 -12.10 -7.79
CA LEU A 180 9.05 -13.54 -7.91
C LEU A 180 10.29 -14.39 -7.56
N ALA A 181 11.50 -13.91 -7.86
CA ALA A 181 12.74 -14.60 -7.50
C ALA A 181 12.90 -14.89 -6.00
N HIS A 182 12.24 -14.12 -5.12
CA HIS A 182 12.22 -14.40 -3.67
C HIS A 182 11.50 -15.71 -3.29
N TRP A 183 10.74 -16.28 -4.21
CA TRP A 183 9.94 -17.49 -4.01
C TRP A 183 10.37 -18.66 -4.91
N GLU A 184 11.46 -18.54 -5.68
CA GLU A 184 11.95 -19.64 -6.53
C GLU A 184 12.18 -20.94 -5.74
N GLN A 185 12.65 -20.86 -4.50
CA GLN A 185 12.84 -22.03 -3.64
C GLN A 185 11.54 -22.75 -3.25
N ASN A 186 10.38 -22.13 -3.44
CA ASN A 186 9.07 -22.68 -3.11
C ASN A 186 8.41 -23.40 -4.30
N ARG A 187 9.17 -23.74 -5.34
CA ARG A 187 8.68 -24.41 -6.55
C ARG A 187 7.70 -25.54 -6.23
N ASP A 188 6.49 -25.41 -6.77
CA ASP A 188 5.38 -26.37 -6.68
C ASP A 188 4.89 -26.68 -5.24
N GLN A 189 5.23 -25.83 -4.25
CA GLN A 189 4.77 -25.93 -2.85
C GLN A 189 3.53 -25.07 -2.61
N TYR A 190 2.34 -25.65 -2.78
CA TYR A 190 1.06 -24.93 -2.67
C TYR A 190 0.50 -24.83 -1.24
N ASP A 191 1.05 -25.59 -0.29
CA ASP A 191 0.66 -25.62 1.13
C ASP A 191 1.51 -24.68 2.02
N LEU A 192 2.29 -23.80 1.39
CA LEU A 192 3.12 -22.81 2.07
C LEU A 192 2.24 -21.86 2.92
N PRO A 193 2.52 -21.67 4.22
CA PRO A 193 1.79 -20.69 5.01
C PRO A 193 1.98 -19.27 4.46
N VAL A 194 0.89 -18.49 4.36
CA VAL A 194 0.95 -17.08 3.88
C VAL A 194 1.95 -16.22 4.64
N GLY A 195 2.08 -16.42 5.95
CA GLY A 195 3.04 -15.70 6.79
C GLY A 195 4.49 -15.98 6.38
N LEU A 196 4.79 -17.21 5.94
CA LEU A 196 6.10 -17.58 5.42
C LEU A 196 6.36 -16.94 4.06
N ALA A 197 5.38 -16.99 3.14
CA ALA A 197 5.46 -16.31 1.84
C ALA A 197 5.76 -14.80 2.00
N LEU A 198 5.04 -14.12 2.89
CA LEU A 198 5.25 -12.71 3.21
C LEU A 198 6.62 -12.44 3.84
N SER A 199 7.13 -13.34 4.67
CA SER A 199 8.43 -13.16 5.33
C SER A 199 9.60 -13.25 4.35
N GLN A 200 9.51 -14.09 3.32
CA GLN A 200 10.57 -14.30 2.32
C GLN A 200 10.84 -13.04 1.47
N LEU A 201 9.84 -12.17 1.30
CA LEU A 201 10.02 -10.85 0.67
C LEU A 201 10.97 -9.92 1.45
N ARG A 202 11.21 -10.18 2.74
CA ARG A 202 12.13 -9.40 3.58
C ARG A 202 13.57 -9.91 3.51
N SER A 203 13.75 -11.16 3.09
CA SER A 203 15.02 -11.89 3.23
C SER A 203 15.95 -11.79 2.02
N GLY A 204 15.54 -11.14 0.93
CA GLY A 204 16.37 -11.04 -0.29
C GLY A 204 17.52 -10.03 -0.27
N LYS A 205 17.93 -9.53 0.91
CA LYS A 205 19.26 -8.91 1.03
C LYS A 205 20.32 -10.02 1.10
N GLY A 206 20.62 -10.63 -0.04
CA GLY A 206 21.66 -11.65 -0.09
C GLY A 206 21.79 -12.36 -1.42
N ARG A 207 22.28 -11.66 -2.45
CA ARG A 207 23.46 -12.04 -3.26
C ARG A 207 23.78 -10.95 -4.27
#